data_AF-A0A7G6WRX4-F1
#
_entry.id   AF-A0A7G6WRX4-F1
#
_cell.length_a   1.000
_cell.length_b   1.000
_cell.length_c   1.000
_cell.angle_alpha   90.00
_cell.angle_beta   90.00
_cell.angle_gamma   90.00
#
_symmetry.space_group_name_H-M   'P 1'
#
loop_
_entity.id
_entity.type
_entity.pdbx_description
1 polymer ?
#
loop_
_entity_poly.entity_id
_entity_poly.type
_entity_poly.pdbx_seq_one_letter_code
_entity_poly.pdbx_strand_id
1 'polypeptide(L)'
;MQAPQNGQPAATGPERVGDLDTPVKVDEIAVAAMALSQNLQAAARGMPESVASRQFRRDLDEAADTFREAANELEMTAGNLIRLAANEGQSCGVTWGDCPDHGLTLMNVGDVVTCHVLGCHREYEGVIERCTQPVAYRVVDAAGPALMTCAGHAIACRLHLDGAVITLATDSLELL
;
A
#
# COMPACT_ATOMS: atom_id res chain seq x y z
N MET A 1 32.15 -34.57 -41.37
CA MET A 1 31.53 -34.40 -40.05
C MET A 1 30.33 -33.49 -40.23
N GLN A 2 29.13 -34.06 -40.23
CA GLN A 2 27.83 -33.37 -40.36
C GLN A 2 27.34 -32.92 -38.99
N ALA A 3 26.45 -31.90 -39.01
CA ALA A 3 25.99 -31.04 -37.93
C ALA A 3 25.21 -31.76 -36.79
N PRO A 4 24.77 -31.06 -35.71
CA PRO A 4 23.63 -30.15 -35.84
C PRO A 4 23.70 -28.83 -35.03
N GLN A 5 22.89 -27.91 -35.54
CA GLN A 5 22.34 -26.72 -34.90
C GLN A 5 21.41 -27.16 -33.76
N ASN A 6 21.30 -26.37 -32.67
CA ASN A 6 20.18 -26.32 -31.70
C ASN A 6 20.69 -25.65 -30.41
N GLY A 7 20.06 -24.68 -29.78
CA GLY A 7 18.89 -23.86 -30.07
C GLY A 7 18.91 -22.81 -28.97
N GLN A 8 18.93 -21.53 -29.35
CA GLN A 8 18.67 -20.46 -28.39
C GLN A 8 17.22 -20.60 -27.95
N PRO A 9 16.91 -20.71 -26.65
CA PRO A 9 15.55 -20.49 -26.22
C PRO A 9 15.26 -19.02 -26.49
N ALA A 10 14.26 -18.80 -27.34
CA ALA A 10 13.64 -17.51 -27.53
C ALA A 10 13.24 -16.98 -26.14
N ALA A 11 13.85 -15.88 -25.71
CA ALA A 11 13.33 -15.08 -24.62
C ALA A 11 12.02 -14.47 -25.14
N THR A 12 10.93 -15.19 -24.91
CA THR A 12 9.57 -14.67 -24.98
C THR A 12 9.48 -13.51 -23.99
N GLY A 13 9.32 -12.28 -24.49
CA GLY A 13 8.70 -11.23 -23.66
C GLY A 13 7.19 -11.47 -23.54
N PRO A 14 6.44 -10.65 -22.78
CA PRO A 14 6.80 -9.83 -21.62
C PRO A 14 6.08 -10.32 -20.36
N GLU A 15 6.78 -10.51 -19.24
CA GLU A 15 6.17 -10.80 -17.91
C GLU A 15 6.51 -9.63 -16.97
N ARG A 16 5.60 -8.91 -16.29
CA ARG A 16 4.13 -8.95 -16.20
C ARG A 16 3.64 -7.50 -16.06
N VAL A 17 2.56 -7.16 -16.76
CA VAL A 17 1.66 -6.11 -16.29
C VAL A 17 1.14 -6.59 -14.92
N GLY A 18 1.24 -5.75 -13.88
CA GLY A 18 1.05 -6.09 -12.46
C GLY A 18 0.06 -7.24 -12.22
N ASP A 19 0.54 -8.30 -11.59
CA ASP A 19 -0.20 -9.55 -11.42
C ASP A 19 -1.36 -9.37 -10.43
N LEU A 20 -2.51 -8.92 -10.95
CA LEU A 20 -3.73 -8.68 -10.17
C LEU A 20 -4.40 -9.97 -9.69
N ASP A 21 -3.90 -11.15 -10.07
CA ASP A 21 -4.46 -12.46 -9.71
C ASP A 21 -4.52 -12.66 -8.19
N THR A 22 -3.50 -12.19 -7.46
CA THR A 22 -3.47 -12.29 -5.99
C THR A 22 -4.52 -11.38 -5.33
N PRO A 23 -4.59 -10.07 -5.62
CA PRO A 23 -5.65 -9.23 -5.06
C PRO A 23 -7.07 -9.71 -5.39
N VAL A 24 -7.31 -10.18 -6.63
CA VAL A 24 -8.61 -10.73 -7.02
C VAL A 24 -8.99 -11.94 -6.17
N LYS A 25 -8.06 -12.89 -5.98
CA LYS A 25 -8.31 -14.06 -5.10
C LYS A 25 -8.61 -13.67 -3.66
N VAL A 26 -7.91 -12.66 -3.13
CA VAL A 26 -8.15 -12.19 -1.75
C VAL A 26 -9.55 -11.55 -1.63
N ASP A 27 -9.97 -10.78 -2.63
CA ASP A 27 -11.32 -10.21 -2.71
C ASP A 27 -12.41 -11.29 -2.79
N GLU A 28 -12.21 -12.32 -3.61
CA GLU A 28 -13.13 -13.47 -3.69
C GLU A 28 -13.27 -14.19 -2.33
N ILE A 29 -12.18 -14.33 -1.58
CA ILE A 29 -12.23 -14.92 -0.23
C ILE A 29 -12.98 -13.99 0.73
N ALA A 30 -12.81 -12.67 0.63
CA ALA A 30 -13.57 -11.71 1.44
C ALA A 30 -15.08 -11.84 1.19
N VAL A 31 -15.49 -11.94 -0.07
CA VAL A 31 -16.89 -12.17 -0.47
C VAL A 31 -17.41 -13.50 0.10
N ALA A 32 -16.63 -14.57 0.01
CA ALA A 32 -17.00 -15.87 0.56
C ALA A 32 -17.16 -15.84 2.10
N ALA A 33 -16.26 -15.14 2.80
CA ALA A 33 -16.34 -14.95 4.26
C ALA A 33 -17.59 -14.14 4.66
N MET A 34 -17.92 -13.09 3.91
CA MET A 34 -19.15 -12.31 4.12
C MET A 34 -20.40 -13.16 3.92
N ALA A 35 -20.43 -13.99 2.86
CA ALA A 35 -21.53 -14.91 2.62
C ALA A 35 -21.68 -15.93 3.77
N LEU A 36 -20.57 -16.44 4.31
CA LEU A 36 -20.60 -17.35 5.45
C LEU A 36 -21.14 -16.68 6.72
N SER A 37 -20.74 -15.43 6.99
CA SER A 37 -21.30 -14.61 8.08
C SER A 37 -22.83 -14.50 7.96
N GLN A 38 -23.33 -14.13 6.78
CA GLN A 38 -24.77 -14.00 6.52
C GLN A 38 -25.53 -15.31 6.71
N ASN A 39 -24.95 -16.43 6.26
CA ASN A 39 -25.53 -17.76 6.43
C ASN A 39 -25.63 -18.16 7.92
N LEU A 40 -24.63 -17.84 8.73
CA LEU A 40 -24.66 -18.10 10.18
C LEU A 40 -25.71 -17.25 10.89
N GLN A 41 -25.85 -15.97 10.54
CA GLN A 41 -26.92 -15.13 11.08
C GLN A 41 -28.31 -15.63 10.69
N ALA A 42 -28.47 -16.15 9.47
CA ALA A 42 -29.72 -16.75 9.03
C ALA A 42 -30.03 -18.02 9.83
N ALA A 43 -29.03 -18.86 10.09
CA ALA A 43 -29.16 -20.05 10.92
C ALA A 43 -29.55 -19.69 12.37
N ALA A 44 -28.90 -18.68 12.98
CA ALA A 44 -29.21 -18.21 14.33
C ALA A 44 -30.66 -17.68 14.44
N ARG A 45 -31.13 -16.94 13.42
CA ARG A 45 -32.51 -16.44 13.33
C ARG A 45 -33.54 -17.55 13.14
N GLY A 46 -33.17 -18.64 12.46
CA GLY A 46 -34.05 -19.79 12.24
C GLY A 46 -34.20 -20.73 13.44
N MET A 47 -33.42 -20.54 14.51
CA MET A 47 -33.52 -21.40 15.71
C MET A 47 -34.79 -21.14 16.52
N PRO A 48 -35.37 -22.18 17.17
CA PRO A 48 -36.52 -22.01 18.06
C PRO A 48 -36.24 -21.03 19.20
N GLU A 49 -37.24 -20.30 19.66
CA GLU A 49 -37.13 -19.46 20.86
C GLU A 49 -37.30 -20.32 22.12
N SER A 50 -36.18 -20.81 22.67
CA SER A 50 -36.16 -21.60 23.89
C SER A 50 -34.92 -21.27 24.73
N VAL A 51 -34.95 -21.55 26.03
CA VAL A 51 -33.75 -21.37 26.88
C VAL A 51 -32.60 -22.26 26.40
N ALA A 52 -32.90 -23.49 25.94
CA ALA A 52 -31.90 -24.44 25.45
C ALA A 52 -31.17 -23.97 24.18
N SER A 53 -31.83 -23.19 23.32
CA SER A 53 -31.26 -22.68 22.06
C SER A 53 -30.56 -21.32 22.20
N ARG A 54 -30.72 -20.62 23.33
CA ARG A 54 -30.10 -19.28 23.52
C ARG A 54 -28.59 -19.30 23.40
N GLN A 55 -27.93 -20.32 23.94
CA GLN A 55 -26.47 -20.40 23.86
C GLN A 55 -26.02 -20.62 22.42
N PHE A 56 -26.60 -21.60 21.72
CA PHE A 56 -26.26 -21.88 20.32
C PHE A 56 -26.50 -20.67 19.39
N ARG A 57 -27.57 -19.90 19.62
CA ARG A 57 -27.79 -18.64 18.90
C ARG A 57 -26.65 -17.64 19.11
N ARG A 58 -26.22 -17.44 20.37
CA ARG A 58 -25.11 -16.55 20.68
C ARG A 58 -23.82 -17.02 20.02
N ASP A 59 -23.53 -18.32 20.07
CA ASP A 59 -22.33 -18.89 19.46
C ASP A 59 -22.33 -18.69 17.93
N LEU A 60 -23.50 -18.84 17.28
CA LEU A 60 -23.66 -18.58 15.84
C LEU A 60 -23.54 -17.09 15.49
N ASP A 61 -24.10 -16.20 16.32
CA ASP A 61 -23.99 -14.75 16.14
C ASP A 61 -22.52 -14.31 16.29
N GLU A 62 -21.79 -14.82 17.29
CA GLU A 62 -20.36 -14.55 17.50
C GLU A 62 -19.50 -15.06 16.33
N ALA A 63 -19.77 -16.28 15.85
CA ALA A 63 -19.09 -16.81 14.67
C ALA A 63 -19.36 -15.95 13.42
N ALA A 64 -20.61 -15.48 13.24
CA ALA A 64 -20.94 -14.58 12.14
C ALA A 64 -20.18 -13.26 12.22
N ASP A 65 -20.06 -12.67 13.41
CA ASP A 65 -19.30 -11.44 13.62
C ASP A 65 -17.82 -11.63 13.28
N THR A 66 -17.24 -12.75 13.69
CA THR A 66 -15.85 -13.11 13.36
C THR A 66 -15.61 -13.18 11.84
N PHE A 67 -16.51 -13.84 11.09
CA PHE A 67 -16.37 -13.93 9.62
C PHE A 67 -16.55 -12.58 8.93
N ARG A 68 -17.39 -11.70 9.47
CA ARG A 68 -17.58 -10.35 8.95
C ARG A 68 -16.35 -9.48 9.18
N GLU A 69 -15.73 -9.56 10.34
CA GLU A 69 -14.47 -8.87 10.62
C GLU A 69 -13.35 -9.38 9.69
N ALA A 70 -13.22 -10.70 9.53
CA ALA A 70 -12.25 -11.28 8.61
C ALA A 70 -12.48 -10.83 7.16
N ALA A 71 -13.74 -10.77 6.70
CA ALA A 71 -14.07 -10.27 5.37
C ALA A 71 -13.60 -8.82 5.16
N ASN A 72 -13.86 -7.93 6.13
CA ASN A 72 -13.44 -6.53 6.04
C ASN A 72 -11.91 -6.38 5.98
N GLU A 73 -11.18 -7.16 6.78
CA GLU A 73 -9.71 -7.16 6.77
C GLU A 73 -9.14 -7.67 5.43
N LEU A 74 -9.76 -8.71 4.86
CA LEU A 74 -9.39 -9.24 3.55
C LEU A 74 -9.67 -8.23 2.43
N GLU A 75 -10.81 -7.55 2.44
CA GLU A 75 -11.16 -6.51 1.47
C GLU A 75 -10.14 -5.35 1.52
N MET A 76 -9.80 -4.88 2.72
CA MET A 76 -8.75 -3.88 2.91
C MET A 76 -7.39 -4.37 2.37
N THR A 77 -7.06 -5.64 2.61
CA THR A 77 -5.82 -6.26 2.13
C THR A 77 -5.78 -6.38 0.62
N ALA A 78 -6.89 -6.79 -0.03
CA ALA A 78 -7.00 -6.82 -1.48
C ALA A 78 -6.77 -5.43 -2.08
N GLY A 79 -7.39 -4.39 -1.51
CA GLY A 79 -7.15 -3.00 -1.91
C GLY A 79 -5.68 -2.58 -1.76
N ASN A 80 -4.99 -3.00 -0.70
CA ASN A 80 -3.56 -2.74 -0.52
C ASN A 80 -2.69 -3.48 -1.55
N LEU A 81 -3.05 -4.71 -1.91
CA LEU A 81 -2.35 -5.48 -2.94
C LEU A 81 -2.52 -4.87 -4.34
N ILE A 82 -3.71 -4.36 -4.68
CA ILE A 82 -3.93 -3.62 -5.93
C ILE A 82 -3.03 -2.39 -5.98
N ARG A 83 -2.95 -1.62 -4.88
CA ARG A 83 -2.06 -0.46 -4.77
C ARG A 83 -0.59 -0.87 -4.95
N LEU A 84 -0.18 -1.98 -4.34
CA LEU A 84 1.18 -2.50 -4.49
C LEU A 84 1.48 -2.84 -5.96
N ALA A 85 0.61 -3.59 -6.62
CA ALA A 85 0.76 -3.97 -8.03
C ALA A 85 0.79 -2.76 -8.97
N ALA A 86 -0.06 -1.75 -8.73
CA ALA A 86 -0.11 -0.53 -9.53
C ALA A 86 1.16 0.33 -9.41
N ASN A 87 1.87 0.24 -8.28
CA ASN A 87 3.11 0.98 -8.03
C ASN A 87 4.35 0.09 -8.17
N GLU A 88 4.20 -1.16 -8.61
CA GLU A 88 5.30 -2.10 -8.76
C GLU A 88 6.30 -1.56 -9.80
N GLY A 89 7.55 -1.37 -9.37
CA GLY A 89 8.61 -0.76 -10.17
C GLY A 89 8.73 0.77 -10.07
N GLN A 90 7.79 1.48 -9.42
CA GLN A 90 7.93 2.89 -9.12
C GLN A 90 8.59 3.11 -7.75
N SER A 91 9.75 3.76 -7.73
CA SER A 91 10.45 4.14 -6.50
C SER A 91 10.17 5.60 -6.12
N CYS A 92 10.10 5.83 -4.81
CA CYS A 92 9.94 7.14 -4.22
C CYS A 92 10.88 8.18 -4.88
N GLY A 93 10.32 9.34 -5.26
CA GLY A 93 11.06 10.43 -5.89
C GLY A 93 11.88 11.28 -4.90
N VAL A 94 11.72 11.07 -3.60
CA VAL A 94 12.25 11.96 -2.56
C VAL A 94 13.69 11.62 -2.21
N THR A 95 14.52 12.66 -2.11
CA THR A 95 15.94 12.62 -1.72
C THR A 95 16.14 13.32 -0.38
N TRP A 96 15.32 12.95 0.62
CA TRP A 96 15.41 13.49 1.98
C TRP A 96 16.05 12.47 2.92
N GLY A 97 16.93 12.98 3.78
CA GLY A 97 17.65 12.19 4.78
C GLY A 97 17.17 12.50 6.18
N ASP A 98 17.62 11.70 7.14
CA ASP A 98 17.21 11.82 8.54
C ASP A 98 18.15 12.73 9.34
N CYS A 99 17.62 13.85 9.82
CA CYS A 99 18.29 14.72 10.78
C CYS A 99 18.10 14.14 12.18
N PRO A 100 19.17 13.87 12.95
CA PRO A 100 19.06 13.29 14.29
C PRO A 100 18.12 14.03 15.25
N ASP A 101 17.93 15.33 15.04
CA ASP A 101 17.09 16.18 15.89
C ASP A 101 15.70 16.45 15.30
N HIS A 102 15.54 16.34 13.97
CA HIS A 102 14.35 16.85 13.27
C HIS A 102 13.68 15.86 12.30
N GLY A 103 14.18 14.62 12.21
CA GLY A 103 13.60 13.60 11.33
C GLY A 103 13.95 13.84 9.85
N LEU A 104 13.11 13.32 8.95
CA LEU A 104 13.25 13.37 7.49
C LEU A 104 13.22 14.80 6.90
N THR A 105 14.30 15.56 7.13
CA THR A 105 14.43 17.01 6.88
C THR A 105 15.80 17.38 6.31
N LEU A 106 16.69 16.41 6.12
CA LEU A 106 17.96 16.68 5.43
C LEU A 106 17.70 16.71 3.92
N MET A 107 18.30 17.67 3.22
CA MET A 107 18.24 17.78 1.76
C MET A 107 19.65 18.02 1.20
N ASN A 108 19.90 17.52 -0.02
CA ASN A 108 21.10 17.86 -0.76
C ASN A 108 21.04 19.34 -1.21
N VAL A 109 22.02 20.14 -0.83
CA VAL A 109 22.21 21.53 -1.26
C VAL A 109 23.61 21.65 -1.87
N GLY A 110 23.69 21.54 -3.19
CA GLY A 110 24.98 21.39 -3.87
C GLY A 110 25.66 20.07 -3.46
N ASP A 111 26.88 20.17 -2.95
CA ASP A 111 27.70 19.02 -2.52
C ASP A 111 27.59 18.71 -1.00
N VAL A 112 26.73 19.43 -0.28
CA VAL A 112 26.51 19.22 1.16
C VAL A 112 25.07 18.81 1.44
N VAL A 113 24.88 18.07 2.52
CA VAL A 113 23.57 17.72 3.03
C VAL A 113 23.23 18.65 4.19
N THR A 114 22.08 19.32 4.14
CA THR A 114 21.68 20.30 5.17
C THR A 114 20.27 20.07 5.66
N CYS A 115 20.05 20.27 6.97
CA CYS A 115 18.70 20.29 7.53
C CYS A 115 17.99 21.60 7.17
N HIS A 116 16.82 21.50 6.53
CA HIS A 116 16.05 22.67 6.12
C HIS A 116 15.16 23.26 7.24
N VAL A 117 15.13 22.66 8.44
CA VAL A 117 14.43 23.23 9.60
C VAL A 117 15.15 24.49 10.07
N LEU A 118 14.40 25.59 10.17
CA LEU A 118 14.91 26.89 10.59
C LEU A 118 15.64 26.78 11.94
N GLY A 119 16.91 27.20 11.98
CA GLY A 119 17.73 27.18 13.18
C GLY A 119 18.54 25.89 13.42
N CYS A 120 18.36 24.84 12.62
CA CYS A 120 19.25 23.68 12.66
C CYS A 120 20.49 23.91 11.79
N HIS A 121 20.28 24.05 10.47
CA HIS A 121 21.29 24.31 9.43
C HIS A 121 22.61 23.52 9.56
N ARG A 122 22.61 22.38 10.24
CA ARG A 122 23.79 21.52 10.35
C ARG A 122 24.08 20.92 8.98
N GLU A 123 25.33 21.01 8.59
CA GLU A 123 25.86 20.41 7.37
C GLU A 123 26.42 19.02 7.69
N TYR A 124 26.19 18.10 6.77
CA TYR A 124 26.67 16.73 6.82
C TYR A 124 27.44 16.43 5.53
N GLU A 125 28.56 15.73 5.67
CA GLU A 125 29.32 15.22 4.52
C GLU A 125 28.57 14.06 3.86
N GLY A 126 28.56 14.04 2.53
CA GLY A 126 27.94 12.99 1.73
C GLY A 126 26.75 13.47 0.91
N VAL A 127 26.08 12.52 0.25
CA VAL A 127 24.88 12.77 -0.57
C VAL A 127 23.76 11.86 -0.06
N ILE A 128 22.57 12.41 0.08
CA ILE A 128 21.36 11.62 0.31
C ILE A 128 20.96 11.00 -1.00
N GLU A 129 21.05 9.67 -1.04
CA GLU A 129 20.57 8.88 -2.16
C GLU A 129 19.05 8.94 -2.27
N ARG A 130 18.56 8.69 -3.50
CA ARG A 130 17.13 8.60 -3.75
C ARG A 130 16.53 7.43 -2.97
N CYS A 131 15.39 7.69 -2.34
CA CYS A 131 14.65 6.66 -1.62
C CYS A 131 14.23 5.52 -2.56
N THR A 132 14.58 4.28 -2.20
CA THR A 132 14.27 3.08 -2.99
C THR A 132 12.94 2.44 -2.63
N GLN A 133 12.23 2.98 -1.63
CA GLN A 133 10.96 2.43 -1.18
C GLN A 133 9.87 2.60 -2.26
N PRO A 134 8.92 1.65 -2.34
CA PRO A 134 7.84 1.71 -3.31
C PRO A 134 6.97 2.94 -3.11
N VAL A 135 6.47 3.48 -4.22
CA VAL A 135 5.50 4.58 -4.22
C VAL A 135 4.18 4.12 -3.61
N ALA A 136 3.54 4.99 -2.82
CA ALA A 136 2.22 4.77 -2.25
C ALA A 136 1.30 5.99 -2.39
N TYR A 137 1.88 7.19 -2.37
CA TYR A 137 1.14 8.44 -2.36
C TYR A 137 1.65 9.40 -3.43
N ARG A 138 0.74 10.27 -3.88
CA ARG A 138 1.06 11.48 -4.62
C ARG A 138 0.87 12.66 -3.67
N VAL A 139 1.89 13.49 -3.55
CA VAL A 139 1.90 14.70 -2.73
C VAL A 139 1.95 15.92 -3.64
N VAL A 140 1.08 16.89 -3.40
CA VAL A 140 1.10 18.20 -4.06
C VAL A 140 1.24 19.24 -2.97
N ASP A 141 2.22 20.14 -3.08
CA ASP A 141 2.31 21.32 -2.21
C ASP A 141 1.73 22.55 -2.91
N ALA A 142 1.64 23.67 -2.18
CA ALA A 142 1.08 24.91 -2.72
C ALA A 142 1.91 25.56 -3.85
N ALA A 143 3.15 25.10 -4.09
CA ALA A 143 4.15 25.83 -4.87
C ALA A 143 4.83 25.01 -5.99
N GLY A 144 4.55 23.72 -6.12
CA GLY A 144 5.42 22.79 -6.84
C GLY A 144 4.72 21.66 -7.61
N PRO A 145 5.51 20.92 -8.42
CA PRO A 145 5.05 19.74 -9.11
C PRO A 145 4.75 18.62 -8.13
N ALA A 146 3.83 17.73 -8.50
CA ALA A 146 3.49 16.61 -7.65
C ALA A 146 4.65 15.62 -7.49
N LEU A 147 4.84 15.15 -6.27
CA LEU A 147 5.86 14.17 -5.88
C LEU A 147 5.21 12.80 -5.66
N MET A 148 5.80 11.76 -6.24
CA MET A 148 5.42 10.38 -5.93
C MET A 148 6.29 9.88 -4.76
N THR A 149 5.65 9.54 -3.65
CA THR A 149 6.32 9.28 -2.38
C THR A 149 5.93 7.91 -1.80
N CYS A 150 6.86 7.29 -1.06
CA CYS A 150 6.50 6.18 -0.17
C CYS A 150 5.70 6.69 1.04
N ALA A 151 5.17 5.78 1.85
CA ALA A 151 4.39 6.13 3.04
C ALA A 151 5.17 7.02 4.04
N GLY A 152 6.44 6.72 4.30
CA GLY A 152 7.28 7.51 5.21
C GLY A 152 7.49 8.94 4.73
N HIS A 153 7.81 9.11 3.45
CA HIS A 153 8.00 10.46 2.87
C HIS A 153 6.69 11.23 2.71
N ALA A 154 5.54 10.57 2.51
CA ALA A 154 4.25 11.24 2.53
C ALA A 154 3.97 11.89 3.89
N ILE A 155 4.26 11.18 4.99
CA ILE A 155 4.12 11.71 6.35
C ILE A 155 5.07 12.90 6.57
N ALA A 156 6.34 12.76 6.16
CA ALA A 156 7.32 13.85 6.27
C ALA A 156 6.87 15.10 5.48
N CYS A 157 6.38 14.91 4.25
CA CYS A 157 5.87 16.01 3.44
C CYS A 157 4.70 16.73 4.13
N ARG A 158 3.80 16.00 4.81
CA ARG A 158 2.71 16.63 5.58
C ARG A 158 3.20 17.53 6.70
N LEU A 159 4.35 17.21 7.28
CA LEU A 159 4.93 17.97 8.40
C LEU A 159 5.75 19.17 7.92
N HIS A 160 6.34 19.09 6.72
CA HIS A 160 7.37 20.00 6.28
C HIS A 160 7.02 20.84 5.05
N LEU A 161 6.00 20.46 4.28
CA LEU A 161 5.52 21.23 3.14
C LEU A 161 4.27 22.02 3.50
N ASP A 162 4.22 23.26 3.04
CA ASP A 162 3.07 24.14 3.24
C ASP A 162 1.88 23.69 2.37
N GLY A 163 0.75 23.42 3.02
CA GLY A 163 -0.50 23.09 2.34
C GLY A 163 -0.47 21.75 1.59
N ALA A 164 0.36 20.80 2.02
CA ALA A 164 0.48 19.49 1.36
C ALA A 164 -0.86 18.76 1.24
N VAL A 165 -1.29 18.50 0.01
CA VAL A 165 -2.40 17.62 -0.33
C VAL A 165 -1.83 16.25 -0.66
N ILE A 166 -2.31 15.22 0.05
CA ILE A 166 -1.83 13.85 -0.08
C ILE A 166 -2.98 12.99 -0.57
N THR A 167 -2.79 12.39 -1.74
CA THR A 167 -3.74 11.47 -2.39
C THR A 167 -3.06 10.12 -2.62
N LEU A 168 -3.82 9.05 -2.78
CA LEU A 168 -3.22 7.77 -3.16
C LEU A 168 -2.62 7.90 -4.57
N ALA A 169 -1.49 7.23 -4.79
CA ALA A 169 -0.86 7.21 -6.11
C ALA A 169 -1.80 6.65 -7.20
N THR A 170 -2.65 5.68 -6.83
CA THR A 170 -3.64 5.05 -7.71
C THR A 170 -4.77 5.99 -8.13
N ASP A 171 -5.17 6.94 -7.28
CA ASP A 171 -6.26 7.88 -7.57
C ASP A 171 -5.90 8.86 -8.72
N SER A 172 -4.62 8.88 -9.12
CA SER A 172 -4.11 9.74 -10.20
C SER A 172 -3.97 9.02 -11.55
N LEU A 173 -4.19 7.70 -11.61
CA LEU A 173 -4.10 6.92 -12.86
C LEU A 173 -5.37 7.01 -13.73
N GLU A 174 -6.47 7.59 -13.24
CA GLU A 174 -7.73 7.75 -14.01
C GLU A 174 -7.75 8.98 -14.95
N LEU A 175 -6.63 9.68 -15.12
CA LEU A 175 -6.54 10.94 -15.88
C LEU A 175 -5.55 10.94 -17.05
N LEU A 176 -5.06 9.77 -17.48
CA LEU A 176 -4.22 9.60 -18.69
C LEU A 176 -4.91 8.71 -19.72
#